data_AF-A0A1D8RVH8-F1
#
_entry.id   AF-A0A1D8RVH8-F1
#
_cell.length_a   1.000
_cell.length_b   1.000
_cell.length_c   1.000
_cell.angle_alpha   90.00
_cell.angle_beta   90.00
_cell.angle_gamma   90.00
#
_symmetry.space_group_name_H-M   'P 1'
#
loop_
_entity.id
_entity.type
_entity.pdbx_description
1 polymer ?
#
loop_
_entity_poly.entity_id
_entity_poly.type
_entity_poly.pdbx_seq_one_letter_code
_entity_poly.pdbx_strand_id
1 'polypeptide(L)'
;MSDVIQQARLQNTMKNPIVALVLGFFIPGAGQMYAGNVMWGVINLILVIVLAVTIIASPLAFIIWLVSMFLGYKGVKSFNVKVLDNAE
;
A
#
# COMPACT_ATOMS: atom_id res chain seq x y z
N MET A 1 27.83 -15.96 -11.42
CA MET A 1 27.02 -16.75 -10.46
C MET A 1 26.48 -15.87 -9.33
N SER A 2 27.21 -14.83 -8.90
CA SER A 2 26.75 -13.78 -7.99
C SER A 2 25.50 -13.05 -8.47
N ASP A 3 25.45 -12.66 -9.74
CA ASP A 3 24.45 -11.73 -10.26
C ASP A 3 23.06 -12.37 -10.31
N VAL A 4 23.00 -13.65 -10.66
CA VAL A 4 21.74 -14.43 -10.67
C VAL A 4 21.15 -14.56 -9.25
N ILE A 5 22.02 -14.71 -8.24
CA ILE A 5 21.62 -14.78 -6.84
C ILE A 5 21.17 -13.40 -6.33
N GLN A 6 21.83 -12.31 -6.77
CA GLN A 6 21.40 -10.94 -6.46
C GLN A 6 20.04 -10.62 -7.09
N GLN A 7 19.84 -10.93 -8.36
CA GLN A 7 18.56 -10.74 -9.05
C GLN A 7 17.43 -11.54 -8.38
N ALA A 8 17.68 -12.79 -7.98
CA ALA A 8 16.72 -13.59 -7.24
C ALA A 8 16.39 -13.00 -5.87
N ARG A 9 17.35 -12.40 -5.16
CA ARG A 9 17.08 -11.68 -3.90
C ARG A 9 16.26 -10.40 -4.12
N LEU A 10 16.55 -9.65 -5.18
CA LEU A 10 15.81 -8.43 -5.53
C LEU A 10 14.36 -8.75 -5.90
N GLN A 11 14.14 -9.78 -6.72
CA GLN A 11 12.79 -10.24 -7.03
C GLN A 11 12.03 -10.68 -5.77
N ASN A 12 12.66 -11.38 -4.83
CA ASN A 12 12.03 -11.79 -3.57
C ASN A 12 11.69 -10.60 -2.64
N THR A 13 12.44 -9.50 -2.73
CA THR A 13 12.20 -8.33 -1.87
C THR A 13 11.19 -7.35 -2.48
N MET A 14 10.93 -7.42 -3.79
CA MET A 14 9.86 -6.65 -4.44
C MET A 14 8.48 -7.15 -4.01
N LYS A 15 7.58 -6.20 -3.75
CA LYS A 15 6.22 -6.46 -3.28
C LYS A 15 5.23 -6.43 -4.44
N ASN A 16 4.17 -7.22 -4.36
CA ASN A 16 3.17 -7.27 -5.42
C ASN A 16 2.11 -6.16 -5.22
N PRO A 17 1.97 -5.20 -6.15
CA PRO A 17 1.03 -4.10 -6.00
C PRO A 17 -0.44 -4.53 -6.09
N ILE A 18 -0.74 -5.66 -6.73
CA ILE A 18 -2.11 -6.23 -6.77
C ILE A 18 -2.50 -6.74 -5.39
N VAL A 19 -1.59 -7.39 -4.67
CA VAL A 19 -1.82 -7.85 -3.30
C VAL A 19 -2.12 -6.67 -2.38
N ALA A 20 -1.43 -5.55 -2.58
CA ALA A 20 -1.69 -4.32 -1.84
C ALA A 20 -3.07 -3.71 -2.12
N LEU A 21 -3.57 -3.81 -3.35
CA LEU A 21 -4.92 -3.38 -3.71
C LEU A 21 -5.97 -4.28 -3.04
N VAL A 22 -5.80 -5.59 -3.10
CA VAL A 22 -6.72 -6.54 -2.46
C VAL A 22 -6.73 -6.34 -0.94
N LEU A 23 -5.57 -6.15 -0.32
CA LEU A 23 -5.47 -5.83 1.11
C LEU A 23 -6.16 -4.50 1.45
N GLY A 24 -5.93 -3.47 0.62
CA GLY A 24 -6.57 -2.15 0.77
C GLY A 24 -8.09 -2.19 0.59
N PHE A 25 -8.60 -3.14 -0.20
CA PHE A 25 -10.03 -3.35 -0.38
C PHE A 25 -10.68 -3.86 0.91
N PHE A 26 -10.12 -4.90 1.53
CA PHE A 26 -10.67 -5.45 2.78
C PHE A 26 -10.48 -4.51 3.97
N ILE A 27 -9.31 -3.88 4.06
CA ILE A 27 -8.95 -3.02 5.18
C ILE A 27 -8.42 -1.69 4.64
N PRO A 28 -9.14 -0.57 4.84
CA PRO A 28 -8.67 0.75 4.47
C PRO A 28 -7.26 1.01 5.06
N GLY A 29 -6.32 1.46 4.24
CA GLY A 29 -4.95 1.71 4.69
C GLY A 29 -4.03 0.48 4.76
N ALA A 30 -4.53 -0.76 4.67
CA ALA A 30 -3.66 -1.95 4.68
C ALA A 30 -2.73 -2.04 3.46
N GLY A 31 -3.14 -1.51 2.30
CA GLY A 31 -2.26 -1.38 1.14
C GLY A 31 -1.04 -0.48 1.40
N GLN A 32 -1.19 0.58 2.19
CA GLN A 32 -0.07 1.45 2.63
C GLN A 32 0.84 0.75 3.63
N MET A 33 0.25 0.00 4.57
CA MET A 33 1.01 -0.80 5.53
C MET A 33 1.84 -1.86 4.81
N TYR A 34 1.25 -2.51 3.80
CA TYR A 34 1.96 -3.48 2.96
C TYR A 34 3.09 -2.83 2.15
N ALA A 35 2.91 -1.60 1.66
CA ALA A 35 3.98 -0.81 1.02
C ALA A 35 5.14 -0.41 1.96
N GLY A 36 5.07 -0.76 3.26
CA GLY A 36 6.08 -0.41 4.26
C GLY A 36 5.82 0.93 4.94
N ASN A 37 4.72 1.62 4.60
CA ASN A 37 4.38 2.92 5.14
C ASN A 37 3.26 2.80 6.20
N VAL A 38 3.55 2.07 7.27
CA VAL A 38 2.57 1.66 8.30
C VAL A 38 1.89 2.85 8.97
N MET A 39 2.64 3.90 9.30
CA MET A 39 2.11 5.10 9.94
C MET A 39 0.98 5.75 9.12
N TRP A 40 1.20 5.93 7.82
CA TRP A 40 0.20 6.48 6.90
C TRP A 40 -0.99 5.54 6.70
N GLY A 41 -0.76 4.22 6.71
CA GLY A 41 -1.83 3.23 6.67
C GLY A 41 -2.74 3.30 7.89
N VAL A 42 -2.18 3.44 9.10
CA VAL A 42 -2.96 3.53 10.35
C VAL A 42 -3.78 4.82 10.40
N ILE A 43 -3.18 5.94 10.00
CA ILE A 43 -3.90 7.22 9.90
C ILE A 43 -5.10 7.08 8.96
N ASN A 44 -4.91 6.49 7.78
CA ASN A 44 -6.01 6.34 6.82
C ASN A 44 -7.09 5.37 7.29
N LEU A 45 -6.73 4.31 8.01
CA LEU A 45 -7.67 3.39 8.64
C LEU A 45 -8.56 4.13 9.65
N ILE A 46 -7.95 4.86 10.59
CA ILE A 46 -8.68 5.60 11.62
C ILE A 46 -9.57 6.68 10.98
N LEU A 47 -9.04 7.41 10.00
CA LEU A 47 -9.77 8.48 9.32
C LEU A 47 -11.00 7.95 8.57
N VAL A 48 -10.87 6.83 7.85
CA VAL A 48 -12.00 6.17 7.18
C VAL A 48 -13.04 5.67 8.18
N ILE A 49 -12.61 5.06 9.30
CA ILE A 49 -13.54 4.58 10.34
C ILE A 49 -14.30 5.75 10.99
N VAL A 50 -13.60 6.82 11.37
CA VAL A 50 -14.21 8.01 11.99
C VAL A 50 -15.21 8.64 11.03
N LEU A 51 -14.84 8.83 9.77
CA LEU A 51 -15.74 9.40 8.74
C LEU A 51 -16.93 8.50 8.42
N ALA A 52 -16.75 7.18 8.45
CA ALA A 52 -17.83 6.22 8.23
C ALA A 52 -18.85 6.22 9.37
N VAL A 53 -18.41 6.46 10.62
CA VAL A 53 -19.28 6.45 11.81
C VAL A 53 -19.94 7.81 12.07
N THR A 54 -19.23 8.91 11.85
CA THR A 54 -19.72 10.27 12.19
C THR A 54 -20.69 10.85 11.18
N ILE A 55 -20.64 10.40 9.92
CA ILE A 55 -21.45 10.96 8.84
C ILE A 55 -22.23 9.81 8.19
N ILE A 56 -23.53 9.73 8.49
CA ILE A 56 -24.53 8.85 7.86
C ILE A 56 -24.10 8.49 6.43
N ALA A 57 -23.56 7.28 6.25
CA ALA A 57 -23.10 6.71 4.97
C ALA A 57 -22.54 7.73 3.97
N SER A 58 -21.54 8.51 4.39
CA SER A 58 -20.99 9.57 3.55
C SER A 58 -20.33 9.03 2.27
N PRO A 59 -20.71 9.52 1.08
CA PRO A 59 -19.99 9.28 -0.16
C PRO A 59 -18.50 9.64 -0.06
N LEU A 60 -18.13 10.57 0.83
CA LEU A 60 -16.74 10.96 1.06
C LEU A 60 -15.90 9.83 1.64
N ALA A 61 -16.44 9.03 2.58
CA ALA A 61 -15.71 7.90 3.15
C ALA A 61 -15.40 6.85 2.06
N PHE A 62 -16.34 6.63 1.14
CA PHE A 62 -16.15 5.75 -0.01
C PHE A 62 -15.09 6.28 -1.00
N ILE A 63 -15.10 7.59 -1.29
CA ILE A 63 -14.08 8.24 -2.13
C ILE A 63 -12.70 8.13 -1.47
N ILE A 64 -12.58 8.42 -0.18
CA ILE A 64 -11.32 8.34 0.56
C ILE A 64 -10.79 6.91 0.61
N TRP A 65 -11.67 5.92 0.76
CA TRP A 65 -11.30 4.51 0.68
C TRP A 65 -10.75 4.13 -0.70
N LEU A 66 -11.41 4.55 -1.79
CA LEU A 66 -10.90 4.35 -3.16
C LEU A 66 -9.54 5.02 -3.38
N VAL A 67 -9.38 6.26 -2.92
CA VAL A 67 -8.10 7.00 -2.99
C VAL A 67 -7.03 6.27 -2.17
N SER A 68 -7.37 5.75 -0.98
CA SER A 68 -6.47 4.96 -0.15
C SER A 68 -5.95 3.73 -0.89
N MET A 69 -6.79 3.02 -1.64
CA MET A 69 -6.40 1.87 -2.45
C MET A 69 -5.39 2.28 -3.53
N PHE A 70 -5.68 3.35 -4.27
CA PHE A 70 -4.79 3.87 -5.31
C PHE A 70 -3.44 4.31 -4.75
N LEU A 71 -3.44 4.98 -3.60
CA LEU A 71 -2.21 5.35 -2.93
C LEU A 71 -1.42 4.10 -2.52
N GLY A 72 -2.09 3.05 -2.01
CA GLY A 72 -1.43 1.80 -1.62
C GLY A 72 -0.69 1.14 -2.79
N TYR A 73 -1.35 1.10 -3.96
CA TYR A 73 -0.74 0.63 -5.21
C TYR A 73 0.51 1.44 -5.59
N LYS A 74 0.40 2.78 -5.59
CA LYS A 74 1.53 3.67 -5.88
C LYS A 74 2.65 3.53 -4.86
N GLY A 75 2.31 3.31 -3.58
CA GLY A 75 3.26 3.08 -2.50
C GLY A 75 4.10 1.83 -2.75
N VAL A 76 3.49 0.71 -3.15
CA VAL A 76 4.22 -0.50 -3.50
C VAL A 76 5.12 -0.31 -4.72
N LYS A 77 4.61 0.38 -5.75
CA LYS A 77 5.43 0.66 -6.94
C LYS A 77 6.66 1.51 -6.58
N SER A 78 6.48 2.52 -5.72
CA SER A 78 7.58 3.32 -5.20
C SER A 78 8.55 2.51 -4.35
N PHE A 79 8.05 1.60 -3.51
CA PHE A 79 8.90 0.69 -2.73
C PHE A 79 9.76 -0.19 -3.64
N ASN A 80 9.17 -0.77 -4.68
CA ASN A 80 9.91 -1.61 -5.64
C ASN A 80 10.96 -0.82 -6.43
N VAL A 81 10.66 0.43 -6.80
CA VAL A 81 11.65 1.31 -7.46
C VAL A 81 12.83 1.59 -6.53
N LYS A 82 12.57 1.90 -5.24
CA LYS A 82 13.65 2.10 -4.25
C LYS A 82 14.48 0.84 -4.06
N VAL A 83 13.85 -0.34 -4.07
CA VAL A 83 14.56 -1.62 -3.98
C VAL A 83 15.52 -1.82 -5.16
N LEU A 84 15.10 -1.43 -6.38
CA LEU A 84 15.94 -1.53 -7.58
C LEU A 84 17.09 -0.51 -7.53
N ASP A 85 16.81 0.73 -7.14
CA ASP A 85 17.78 1.83 -7.04
C ASP A 85 18.89 1.56 -6.01
N ASN A 86 18.58 0.87 -4.90
CA ASN A 86 19.57 0.45 -3.91
C ASN A 86 20.43 -0.76 -4.36
N ALA A 87 20.14 -1.34 -5.52
CA ALA A 87 20.79 -2.53 -6.04
C ALA A 87 21.71 -2.28 -7.24
N GLU A 88 21.63 -1.08 -7.82
CA GLU A 88 22.58 -0.52 -8.79
C GLU A 88 23.82 0.06 -8.07
#